data_AF-A0A3D2AQR1-F1
#
_entry.id   AF-A0A3D2AQR1-F1
#
_cell.length_a   1.000
_cell.length_b   1.000
_cell.length_c   1.000
_cell.angle_alpha   90.00
_cell.angle_beta   90.00
_cell.angle_gamma   90.00
#
_symmetry.space_group_name_H-M   'P 1'
#
loop_
_entity.id
_entity.type
_entity.pdbx_description
1 polymer ?
#
loop_
_entity_poly.entity_id
_entity_poly.type
_entity_poly.pdbx_seq_one_letter_code
_entity_poly.pdbx_strand_id
1 'polypeptide(L)' 'MVLIHLAEPDKDTRYYLKIDLATAKVIELGMGNRHELLKQSKAENVTREQGWHRVLISLGQYNHLRASTLVDPGADA' A
#
# COMPACT_ATOMS: atom_id res chain seq x y z
N MET A 1 -5.34 13.73 24.92
CA MET A 1 -4.95 14.06 23.53
C MET A 1 -3.82 13.12 23.15
N VAL A 2 -4.12 12.03 22.43
CA VAL A 2 -3.11 11.04 22.04
C VAL A 2 -2.44 11.55 20.78
N LEU A 3 -1.23 12.09 20.92
CA LEU A 3 -0.34 12.37 19.81
C LEU A 3 0.15 11.03 19.28
N ILE A 4 -0.54 10.50 18.27
CA ILE A 4 0.02 9.43 17.43
C ILE A 4 1.24 10.05 16.76
N HIS A 5 2.43 9.73 17.27
CA HIS A 5 3.68 9.98 16.56
C HIS A 5 3.65 9.10 15.30
N LEU A 6 3.06 9.63 14.24
CA LEU A 6 3.31 9.13 12.90
C LEU A 6 4.78 9.46 12.64
N ALA A 7 5.66 8.48 12.81
CA ALA A 7 7.05 8.62 12.43
C ALA A 7 7.09 9.25 11.03
N GLU A 8 7.72 10.41 10.92
CA GLU A 8 7.77 11.12 9.64
C GLU A 8 8.33 10.16 8.59
N PRO A 9 7.69 10.07 7.40
CA PRO A 9 8.15 9.15 6.38
C PRO A 9 9.60 9.49 6.04
N ASP A 10 10.49 8.51 6.23
CA ASP A 10 11.89 8.60 5.83
C ASP A 10 11.96 9.00 4.34
N LYS A 11 13.04 9.67 3.92
CA LYS A 11 13.25 10.07 2.51
C LYS A 11 13.14 8.90 1.54
N ASP A 12 13.39 7.69 2.00
CA ASP A 12 13.27 6.46 1.21
C ASP A 12 11.91 5.76 1.32
N THR A 13 10.92 6.37 1.98
CA THR A 13 9.56 5.84 2.06
C THR A 13 8.90 5.85 0.67
N ARG A 14 8.35 4.70 0.26
CA ARG A 14 7.56 4.54 -0.95
C ARG A 14 6.18 4.04 -0.59
N TYR A 15 5.19 4.56 -1.30
CA TYR A 15 3.80 4.17 -1.17
C TYR A 15 3.46 3.20 -2.29
N TYR A 16 2.64 2.20 -1.98
CA TYR A 16 2.26 1.20 -2.96
C TYR A 16 0.83 0.72 -2.77
N LEU A 17 0.31 0.17 -3.86
CA LEU A 17 -0.94 -0.55 -3.95
C LEU A 17 -0.63 -2.00 -4.33
N LYS A 18 -1.22 -2.96 -3.62
CA LYS A 18 -1.20 -4.38 -3.99
C LYS A 18 -2.53 -4.72 -4.63
N ILE A 19 -2.49 -5.17 -5.88
CA ILE A 19 -3.67 -5.47 -6.69
C ILE A 19 -3.69 -6.95 -7.00
N ASP A 20 -4.81 -7.61 -6.76
CA ASP A 20 -5.10 -8.96 -7.26
C ASP A 20 -5.34 -8.89 -8.78
N LEU A 21 -4.60 -9.68 -9.57
CA LEU A 21 -4.72 -9.64 -11.03
C LEU A 21 -5.92 -10.41 -11.56
N ALA A 22 -6.40 -11.42 -10.83
CA ALA A 22 -7.56 -12.21 -11.24
C ALA A 22 -8.87 -11.43 -11.05
N THR A 23 -8.95 -10.64 -9.99
CA THR A 23 -10.18 -9.88 -9.63
C THR A 23 -10.09 -8.39 -9.91
N ALA A 24 -8.90 -7.89 -10.28
CA ALA A 24 -8.59 -6.46 -10.43
C ALA A 24 -8.90 -5.63 -9.17
N LYS A 25 -8.93 -6.26 -7.99
CA LYS A 25 -9.23 -5.60 -6.71
C LYS A 25 -7.95 -5.22 -5.98
N VAL A 26 -8.04 -4.11 -5.24
CA VAL A 26 -7.00 -3.72 -4.29
C VAL A 26 -7.06 -4.67 -3.10
N ILE A 27 -5.95 -5.34 -2.82
CA ILE A 27 -5.78 -6.22 -1.64
C ILE A 27 -5.17 -5.42 -0.49
N GLU A 28 -4.26 -4.50 -0.78
CA GLU A 28 -3.49 -3.79 0.24
C GLU A 28 -3.09 -2.40 -0.23
N LEU A 29 -3.16 -1.42 0.67
CA LEU A 29 -2.59 -0.10 0.51
C LEU A 29 -1.51 0.06 1.59
N GLY A 30 -0.25 0.21 1.18
CA GLY A 30 0.88 0.15 2.09
C GLY A 30 1.95 1.19 1.82
N MET A 31 2.90 1.27 2.75
CA MET A 31 4.10 2.08 2.64
C MET A 31 5.28 1.30 3.20
N GLY A 32 6.47 1.52 2.66
CA GLY A 32 7.68 0.83 3.12
C GLY A 32 8.95 1.49 2.60
N ASN A 33 10.09 1.08 3.14
CA ASN A 33 11.38 1.57 2.67
C ASN A 33 11.67 1.02 1.26
N ARG A 34 12.20 1.87 0.38
CA ARG A 34 12.60 1.50 -0.99
C ARG A 34 13.45 0.23 -1.04
N HIS A 35 14.44 0.10 -0.18
CA HIS A 35 15.38 -1.03 -0.20
C HIS A 35 14.68 -2.35 0.17
N GLU A 36 13.82 -2.30 1.17
CA GLU A 36 13.04 -3.46 1.63
C GLU A 36 12.02 -3.89 0.57
N LEU A 37 11.30 -2.94 -0.01
CA LEU A 37 10.33 -3.22 -1.08
C LEU A 37 10.99 -3.80 -2.34
N LEU A 38 12.19 -3.34 -2.70
CA LEU A 38 12.95 -3.92 -3.82
C LEU A 38 13.44 -5.34 -3.49
N LYS A 39 13.87 -5.59 -2.25
CA LYS A 39 14.27 -6.93 -1.81
C LYS A 39 13.09 -7.90 -1.81
N GLN A 40 11.94 -7.46 -1.30
CA GLN A 40 10.69 -8.23 -1.35
C GLN A 40 10.28 -8.50 -2.80
N SER A 41 10.24 -7.49 -3.66
CA SER A 41 9.87 -7.66 -5.08
C SER A 41 10.81 -8.62 -5.83
N LYS A 42 12.10 -8.63 -5.50
CA LYS A 42 13.05 -9.62 -6.05
C LYS A 42 12.76 -11.04 -5.54
N ALA A 43 12.48 -11.21 -4.26
CA ALA A 43 12.13 -12.51 -3.69
C ALA A 43 10.79 -13.03 -4.23
N GLU A 44 9.81 -12.14 -4.40
CA GLU A 44 8.48 -12.40 -4.93
C GLU A 44 8.51 -12.80 -6.43
N ASN A 45 9.38 -12.17 -7.23
CA ASN A 45 9.56 -12.56 -8.63
C ASN A 45 10.21 -13.93 -8.83
N VAL A 46 11.00 -14.41 -7.85
CA VAL A 46 11.62 -15.73 -7.91
C VAL A 46 10.58 -16.84 -7.72
N THR A 47 9.50 -16.57 -6.97
CA THR A 47 8.46 -17.57 -6.70
C THR A 47 7.39 -17.69 -7.79
N ARG A 48 7.37 -16.82 -8.83
CA ARG A 48 6.53 -16.87 -10.07
C ARG A 48 5.01 -17.11 -9.92
N GLU A 49 4.48 -17.36 -8.72
CA GLU A 49 3.11 -17.80 -8.45
C GLU A 49 2.20 -16.68 -7.92
N GLN A 50 2.65 -15.44 -7.91
CA GLN A 50 1.92 -14.39 -7.24
C GLN A 50 0.90 -13.76 -8.20
N GLY A 51 -0.37 -14.17 -8.06
CA GLY A 51 -1.54 -13.62 -8.76
C GLY A 51 -1.87 -12.17 -8.39
N TRP A 52 -0.88 -11.40 -7.97
CA TRP A 52 -1.02 -10.02 -7.54
C TRP A 52 0.20 -9.19 -7.97
N HIS A 53 0.01 -7.88 -8.16
CA HIS A 53 1.09 -6.94 -8.45
C HIS A 53 1.16 -5.82 -7.43
N ARG A 54 2.38 -5.36 -7.14
CA ARG A 54 2.65 -4.15 -6.37
C ARG A 54 2.91 -2.99 -7.32
N VAL A 55 2.06 -1.97 -7.26
CA VAL A 55 2.17 -0.73 -8.05
C VAL A 55 2.64 0.39 -7.13
N LEU A 56 3.73 1.07 -7.48
CA LEU A 56 4.18 2.24 -6.75
C LEU A 56 3.27 3.43 -7.08
N ILE A 57 2.87 4.16 -6.04
CA ILE A 57 1.98 5.32 -6.15
C ILE A 57 2.60 6.54 -5.45
N SER A 58 2.13 7.72 -5.79
CA SER A 58 2.51 8.96 -5.10
C SER A 58 1.86 9.06 -3.71
N LEU A 59 2.43 9.89 -2.84
CA LEU A 59 1.85 10.21 -1.53
C LEU A 59 0.42 10.81 -1.67
N GLY A 60 0.20 11.68 -2.67
CA GLY A 60 -1.12 12.25 -2.93
C GLY A 60 -2.16 11.18 -3.27
N GLN A 61 -1.80 10.22 -4.14
CA GLN A 61 -2.67 9.08 -4.47
C GLN A 61 -2.91 8.17 -3.27
N TYR A 62 -1.86 7.88 -2.48
CA TYR A 62 -1.97 7.09 -1.25
C TYR A 62 -2.96 7.72 -0.26
N ASN A 63 -2.82 9.03 -0.01
CA ASN A 63 -3.71 9.76 0.90
C ASN A 63 -5.15 9.80 0.39
N HIS A 64 -5.35 9.99 -0.92
CA HIS A 64 -6.67 9.94 -1.52
C HIS A 64 -7.33 8.57 -1.33
N LEU A 65 -6.61 7.49 -1.66
CA LEU A 65 -7.13 6.12 -1.50
C LEU A 65 -7.40 5.78 -0.04
N ARG A 66 -6.50 6.17 0.87
CA ARG A 66 -6.67 5.97 2.31
C ARG A 66 -7.91 6.71 2.82
N ALA A 67 -8.13 7.95 2.41
CA ALA A 67 -9.32 8.71 2.76
C ALA A 67 -10.59 8.03 2.20
N SER A 68 -10.58 7.59 0.94
CA SER A 68 -11.71 6.86 0.35
C SER A 68 -12.00 5.54 1.07
N THR A 69 -10.99 4.79 1.54
CA THR A 69 -11.20 3.55 2.32
C THR A 69 -11.65 3.79 3.76
N LEU A 70 -11.41 4.97 4.33
CA LEU A 70 -11.91 5.37 5.65
C LEU A 70 -13.34 5.91 5.57
N VAL A 71 -13.81 6.26 4.37
CA VAL A 71 -15.17 6.72 4.07
C VAL A 71 -15.96 5.58 3.44
N ASP A 72 -15.98 4.43 4.12
CA ASP A 72 -17.03 3.42 3.94
C ASP A 72 -18.05 3.61 5.08
N PRO A 73 -19.09 4.46 4.91
CA PRO A 73 -20.16 4.65 5.87
C PRO A 73 -21.14 3.47 5.82
N GLY A 74 -20.67 2.28 6.18
CA GLY A 74 -21.52 1.15 6.54
C GLY A 74 -21.99 1.19 8.00
N ALA A 75 -22.22 2.39 8.55
CA ALA A 75 -22.68 2.60 9.94
C ALA A 75 -23.87 3.56 9.99
N ASP A 76 -24.88 3.28 9.16
CA ASP A 76 -26.27 3.68 9.38
C ASP A 76 -27.07 2.37 9.46
N ALA A 77 -27.19 1.82 10.67
CA ALA A 77 -28.10 0.75 11.05
C ALA A 77 -28.37 0.81 12.55
#